data_AF-A0A5S9F2J9-F1
#
_entry.id   AF-A0A5S9F2J9-F1
#
_cell.length_a   1.000
_cell.length_b   1.000
_cell.length_c   1.000
_cell.angle_alpha   90.00
_cell.angle_beta   90.00
_cell.angle_gamma   90.00
#
_symmetry.space_group_name_H-M   'P 1'
#
loop_
_entity.id
_entity.type
_entity.pdbx_description
1 polymer ?
#
loop_
_entity_poly.entity_id
_entity_poly.type
_entity_poly.pdbx_seq_one_letter_code
_entity_poly.pdbx_strand_id
1 'polypeptide(L)'
;MKVILLSIVMFVSIAAQDTQELLKQKHNAAAHFFGDSLFLSGEHSFRHHKLKNGSTLHSVYKVANAFSEFWTKDDWELYHSVMVYVEGENVEVLNIYKFTHNLKTQTLQYTLFFHKQKSSVSSKVVIDRQASTFEEQYFDVILQCTTKQSAALIPDIMKCTAPGKNIVDCVLDAAFGQSANDVVSCVLANNEQLENRGVYWRIFLKPQGMGFVSAKPFGSKDECSTTTGCTHFVIPSGYKITIKATAAPGHKFEYWQYKGNLLSLDSEYSFVPSAGGDLVAHFAKE
;
A
#
# COMPACT_ATOMS: atom_id res chain seq x y z
N MET A 1 -51.08 5.10 8.76
CA MET A 1 -49.73 4.51 8.84
C MET A 1 -48.87 5.12 7.73
N LYS A 2 -48.23 6.27 7.99
CA LYS A 2 -47.54 7.09 6.97
C LYS A 2 -46.31 7.80 7.60
N VAL A 3 -45.42 7.06 8.26
CA VAL A 3 -44.25 7.67 8.97
C VAL A 3 -43.00 6.77 8.98
N ILE A 4 -42.75 5.92 7.97
CA ILE A 4 -41.54 5.05 8.00
C ILE A 4 -40.60 5.22 6.79
N LEU A 5 -41.01 5.90 5.72
CA LEU A 5 -40.16 6.03 4.51
C LEU A 5 -39.14 7.19 4.53
N LEU A 6 -39.30 8.19 5.41
CA LEU A 6 -38.41 9.36 5.43
C LEU A 6 -37.09 9.10 6.18
N SER A 7 -37.11 8.23 7.18
CA SER A 7 -35.96 8.04 8.09
C SER A 7 -34.83 7.23 7.44
N ILE A 8 -35.15 6.20 6.65
CA ILE A 8 -34.14 5.32 6.03
C ILE A 8 -33.31 6.07 4.97
N VAL A 9 -33.92 6.98 4.21
CA VAL A 9 -33.21 7.80 3.22
C VAL A 9 -32.26 8.79 3.91
N MET A 10 -32.70 9.44 4.99
CA MET A 10 -31.87 10.40 5.74
C MET A 10 -30.63 9.75 6.38
N PHE A 11 -30.78 8.56 7.00
CA PHE A 11 -29.65 7.88 7.64
C PHE A 11 -28.58 7.43 6.64
N VAL A 12 -28.96 6.97 5.45
CA VAL A 12 -28.01 6.58 4.39
C VAL A 12 -27.28 7.81 3.82
N SER A 13 -27.98 8.94 3.66
CA SER A 13 -27.37 10.19 3.20
C SER A 13 -26.34 10.75 4.18
N ILE A 14 -26.64 10.72 5.48
CA ILE A 14 -25.74 11.21 6.53
C ILE A 14 -24.44 10.37 6.58
N ALA A 15 -24.57 9.03 6.59
CA ALA A 15 -23.39 8.15 6.62
C ALA A 15 -22.50 8.32 5.38
N ALA A 16 -23.08 8.55 4.20
CA ALA A 16 -22.33 8.81 2.97
C ALA A 16 -21.64 10.19 2.98
N GLN A 17 -22.30 11.21 3.52
CA GLN A 17 -21.76 12.56 3.64
C GLN A 17 -20.61 12.63 4.65
N ASP A 18 -20.74 11.93 5.78
CA ASP A 18 -19.67 11.79 6.78
C ASP A 18 -18.45 11.06 6.19
N THR A 19 -18.69 10.05 5.35
CA THR A 19 -17.62 9.32 4.64
C THR A 19 -16.90 10.20 3.63
N GLN A 20 -17.63 11.04 2.88
CA GLN A 20 -17.06 11.99 1.93
C GLN A 20 -16.18 13.04 2.63
N GLU A 21 -16.69 13.64 3.70
CA GLU A 21 -15.95 14.68 4.44
C GLU A 21 -14.70 14.10 5.11
N LEU A 22 -14.78 12.91 5.71
CA LEU A 22 -13.61 12.21 6.25
C LEU A 22 -12.56 11.94 5.17
N LEU A 23 -12.98 11.47 4.00
CA LEU A 23 -12.08 11.16 2.90
C LEU A 23 -11.42 12.42 2.33
N LYS A 24 -12.17 13.52 2.26
CA LYS A 24 -11.64 14.84 1.91
C LYS A 24 -10.58 15.30 2.91
N GLN A 25 -10.85 15.17 4.21
CA GLN A 25 -9.90 15.52 5.27
C GLN A 25 -8.61 14.69 5.16
N LYS A 26 -8.73 13.39 4.91
CA LYS A 26 -7.57 12.51 4.67
C LYS A 26 -6.79 12.89 3.41
N HIS A 27 -7.48 13.19 2.31
CA HIS A 27 -6.83 13.67 1.09
C HIS A 27 -6.07 14.98 1.35
N ASN A 28 -6.67 15.93 2.06
CA ASN A 28 -6.00 17.18 2.43
C ASN A 28 -4.77 16.95 3.31
N ALA A 29 -4.89 16.07 4.30
CA ALA A 29 -3.77 15.70 5.16
C ALA A 29 -2.63 15.05 4.35
N ALA A 30 -2.96 14.16 3.41
CA ALA A 30 -1.99 13.56 2.50
C ALA A 30 -1.31 14.62 1.61
N ALA A 31 -2.08 15.48 0.94
CA ALA A 31 -1.54 16.55 0.11
C ALA A 31 -0.60 17.48 0.90
N HIS A 32 -0.96 17.87 2.13
CA HIS A 32 -0.09 18.64 3.01
C HIS A 32 1.17 17.87 3.42
N PHE A 33 1.04 16.62 3.88
CA PHE A 33 2.16 15.76 4.27
C PHE A 33 3.15 15.58 3.12
N PHE A 34 2.64 15.59 1.89
CA PHE A 34 3.39 15.37 0.67
C PHE A 34 3.89 16.62 -0.03
N GLY A 35 3.53 17.82 0.46
CA GLY A 35 3.97 19.11 -0.06
C GLY A 35 3.19 19.58 -1.30
N ASP A 36 2.08 18.94 -1.65
CA ASP A 36 1.32 19.23 -2.87
C ASP A 36 0.16 20.21 -2.60
N SER A 37 0.48 21.37 -2.02
CA SER A 37 -0.53 22.36 -1.65
C SER A 37 -1.32 22.93 -2.84
N LEU A 38 -0.82 22.75 -4.07
CA LEU A 38 -1.48 23.16 -5.30
C LEU A 38 -2.89 22.55 -5.40
N PHE A 39 -3.05 21.27 -5.10
CA PHE A 39 -4.33 20.57 -5.25
C PHE A 39 -5.37 21.02 -4.24
N LEU A 40 -4.94 21.53 -3.08
CA LEU A 40 -5.85 22.07 -2.05
C LEU A 40 -6.63 23.29 -2.53
N SER A 41 -6.17 23.96 -3.58
CA SER A 41 -6.86 25.08 -4.22
C SER A 41 -7.84 24.66 -5.33
N GLY A 42 -7.89 23.36 -5.65
CA GLY A 42 -8.67 22.81 -6.77
C GLY A 42 -10.13 22.51 -6.47
N GLU A 43 -10.86 22.24 -7.56
CA GLU A 43 -12.23 21.76 -7.46
C GLU A 43 -12.21 20.31 -6.96
N HIS A 44 -12.90 20.10 -5.84
CA HIS A 44 -13.00 18.79 -5.22
C HIS A 44 -14.19 18.02 -5.77
N SER A 45 -13.97 16.76 -6.13
CA SER A 45 -15.04 15.85 -6.54
C SER A 45 -14.84 14.46 -5.94
N PHE A 46 -15.92 13.67 -5.91
CA PHE A 46 -15.92 12.31 -5.42
C PHE A 46 -16.36 11.35 -6.53
N ARG A 47 -15.70 10.20 -6.61
CA ARG A 47 -16.00 9.17 -7.62
C ARG A 47 -16.20 7.83 -6.93
N HIS A 48 -17.25 7.12 -7.37
CA HIS A 48 -17.56 5.78 -6.90
C HIS A 48 -17.00 4.75 -7.89
N HIS A 49 -16.14 3.87 -7.40
CA HIS A 49 -15.63 2.72 -8.14
C HIS A 49 -16.30 1.44 -7.65
N LYS A 50 -16.78 0.64 -8.59
CA LYS A 50 -17.36 -0.67 -8.29
C LYS A 50 -16.28 -1.74 -8.45
N LEU A 51 -15.76 -2.22 -7.34
CA LEU A 51 -14.78 -3.31 -7.29
C LEU A 51 -15.49 -4.66 -7.13
N LYS A 52 -14.78 -5.77 -7.41
CA LYS A 52 -15.32 -7.13 -7.24
C LYS A 52 -15.80 -7.43 -5.81
N ASN A 53 -15.20 -6.78 -4.80
CA ASN A 53 -15.45 -7.02 -3.38
C ASN A 53 -16.14 -5.83 -2.66
N GLY A 54 -16.77 -4.90 -3.39
CA GLY A 54 -17.47 -3.75 -2.82
C GLY A 54 -17.38 -2.50 -3.69
N SER A 55 -18.01 -1.41 -3.26
CA SER A 55 -17.83 -0.10 -3.91
C SER A 55 -16.90 0.76 -3.07
N THR A 56 -15.84 1.31 -3.66
CA THR A 56 -14.96 2.29 -3.00
C THR A 56 -15.30 3.68 -3.47
N LEU A 57 -15.37 4.61 -2.52
CA LEU A 57 -15.46 6.04 -2.81
C LEU A 57 -14.05 6.60 -2.68
N HIS A 58 -13.61 7.38 -3.66
CA HIS A 58 -12.34 8.08 -3.61
C HIS A 58 -12.53 9.57 -3.86
N SER A 59 -11.54 10.34 -3.44
CA SER A 59 -11.55 11.79 -3.48
C SER A 59 -10.60 12.30 -4.56
N VAL A 60 -11.01 13.33 -5.30
CA VAL A 60 -10.23 13.91 -6.40
C VAL A 60 -10.19 15.43 -6.27
N TYR A 61 -9.00 16.02 -6.38
CA TYR A 61 -8.82 17.45 -6.61
C TYR A 61 -8.37 17.67 -8.05
N LYS A 62 -9.07 18.50 -8.82
CA LYS A 62 -8.66 18.91 -10.17
C LYS A 62 -8.25 20.38 -10.16
N VAL A 63 -7.10 20.69 -10.73
CA VAL A 63 -6.56 22.05 -10.89
C VAL A 63 -6.01 22.18 -12.29
N ALA A 64 -6.46 23.17 -13.07
CA ALA A 64 -5.91 23.51 -14.39
C ALA A 64 -5.44 22.28 -15.22
N ASN A 65 -4.13 21.99 -15.20
CA ASN A 65 -3.47 20.92 -15.95
C ASN A 65 -3.08 19.68 -15.12
N ALA A 66 -3.69 19.47 -13.95
CA ALA A 66 -3.33 18.42 -13.02
C ALA A 66 -4.53 17.92 -12.23
N PHE A 67 -4.40 16.72 -11.67
CA PHE A 67 -5.29 16.23 -10.63
C PHE A 67 -4.51 15.47 -9.56
N SER A 68 -5.07 15.41 -8.35
CA SER A 68 -4.70 14.43 -7.35
C SER A 68 -5.89 13.56 -7.02
N GLU A 69 -5.65 12.28 -6.78
CA GLU A 69 -6.63 11.33 -6.29
C GLU A 69 -6.12 10.66 -5.01
N PHE A 70 -7.05 10.37 -4.11
CA PHE A 70 -6.75 9.73 -2.84
C PHE A 70 -7.71 8.58 -2.58
N TRP A 71 -7.11 7.43 -2.28
CA TRP A 71 -7.80 6.19 -2.04
C TRP A 71 -7.39 5.62 -0.70
N THR A 72 -8.36 5.01 -0.01
CA THR A 72 -8.10 4.23 1.20
C THR A 72 -8.73 2.86 1.04
N LYS A 73 -7.98 1.82 1.42
CA LYS A 73 -8.50 0.47 1.54
C LYS A 73 -7.82 -0.21 2.70
N ASP A 74 -8.58 -0.53 3.75
CA ASP A 74 -8.04 -1.06 5.00
C ASP A 74 -6.93 -0.12 5.55
N ASP A 75 -5.73 -0.64 5.84
CA ASP A 75 -4.58 0.16 6.32
C ASP A 75 -3.75 0.77 5.18
N TRP A 76 -4.18 0.64 3.94
CA TRP A 76 -3.51 1.22 2.77
C TRP A 76 -4.11 2.57 2.42
N GLU A 77 -3.23 3.53 2.21
CA GLU A 77 -3.54 4.83 1.64
C GLU A 77 -2.71 5.02 0.37
N LEU A 78 -3.38 5.36 -0.72
CA LEU A 78 -2.75 5.69 -1.98
C LEU A 78 -3.07 7.13 -2.33
N TYR A 79 -2.02 7.93 -2.46
CA TYR A 79 -2.11 9.27 -2.99
C TYR A 79 -1.43 9.29 -4.36
N HIS A 80 -2.13 9.75 -5.37
CA HIS A 80 -1.63 9.81 -6.74
C HIS A 80 -1.84 11.21 -7.29
N SER A 81 -0.75 11.82 -7.75
CA SER A 81 -0.74 13.13 -8.41
C SER A 81 -0.35 12.95 -9.87
N VAL A 82 -1.15 13.55 -10.75
CA VAL A 82 -0.92 13.59 -12.20
C VAL A 82 -0.81 15.03 -12.65
N MET A 83 0.24 15.34 -13.39
CA MET A 83 0.42 16.63 -14.07
C MET A 83 0.61 16.41 -15.55
N VAL A 84 -0.10 17.19 -16.36
CA VAL A 84 -0.05 17.14 -17.82
C VAL A 84 0.63 18.40 -18.35
N TYR A 85 1.67 18.21 -19.15
CA TYR A 85 2.35 19.27 -19.88
C TYR A 85 2.14 19.05 -21.38
N VAL A 86 1.87 20.14 -22.10
CA VAL A 86 1.64 20.09 -23.55
C VAL A 86 2.54 21.13 -24.22
N GLU A 87 3.37 20.66 -25.16
CA GLU A 87 4.20 21.52 -25.99
C GLU A 87 3.95 21.18 -27.47
N GLY A 88 3.18 22.04 -28.15
CA GLY A 88 2.70 21.76 -29.51
C GLY A 88 1.78 20.55 -29.52
N GLU A 89 2.19 19.48 -30.21
CA GLU A 89 1.48 18.20 -30.25
C GLU A 89 2.09 17.13 -29.31
N ASN A 90 3.11 17.49 -28.54
CA ASN A 90 3.73 16.61 -27.56
C ASN A 90 2.98 16.71 -26.24
N VAL A 91 2.79 15.55 -25.60
CA VAL A 91 2.11 15.44 -24.31
C VAL A 91 3.02 14.72 -23.35
N GLU A 92 3.26 15.32 -22.20
CA GLU A 92 3.97 14.69 -21.08
C GLU A 92 3.00 14.52 -19.93
N VAL A 93 2.98 13.33 -19.34
CA VAL A 93 2.14 13.00 -18.19
C VAL A 93 3.06 12.53 -17.07
N LEU A 94 3.29 13.42 -16.11
CA LEU A 94 4.05 13.12 -14.89
C LEU A 94 3.10 12.48 -13.89
N ASN A 95 3.45 11.28 -13.44
CA ASN A 95 2.71 10.51 -12.45
C ASN A 95 3.57 10.35 -11.20
N ILE A 96 3.00 10.68 -10.04
CA ILE A 96 3.64 10.53 -8.73
C ILE A 96 2.68 9.75 -7.84
N TYR A 97 3.07 8.53 -7.49
CA TYR A 97 2.34 7.70 -6.55
C TYR A 97 3.05 7.69 -5.21
N LYS A 98 2.27 7.82 -4.14
CA LYS A 98 2.73 7.69 -2.76
C LYS A 98 1.86 6.65 -2.06
N PHE A 99 2.51 5.55 -1.68
CA PHE A 99 1.90 4.39 -1.04
C PHE A 99 2.20 4.44 0.43
N THR A 100 1.18 4.59 1.26
CA THR A 100 1.35 4.54 2.71
C THR A 100 0.68 3.30 3.26
N HIS A 101 1.44 2.50 3.98
CA HIS A 101 0.95 1.34 4.72
C HIS A 101 1.71 1.26 6.04
N ASN A 102 0.99 1.19 7.16
CA ASN A 102 1.59 1.14 8.50
C ASN A 102 2.66 2.23 8.74
N LEU A 103 2.33 3.48 8.38
CA LEU A 103 3.19 4.66 8.54
C LEU A 103 4.49 4.65 7.72
N LYS A 104 4.69 3.68 6.83
CA LYS A 104 5.78 3.70 5.85
C LYS A 104 5.25 4.16 4.51
N THR A 105 5.90 5.16 3.94
CA THR A 105 5.58 5.65 2.60
C THR A 105 6.62 5.20 1.59
N GLN A 106 6.17 4.67 0.45
CA GLN A 106 6.97 4.50 -0.75
C GLN A 106 6.52 5.47 -1.83
N THR A 107 7.45 5.99 -2.63
CA THR A 107 7.16 6.88 -3.76
C THR A 107 7.56 6.21 -5.06
N LEU A 108 6.69 6.28 -6.07
CA LEU A 108 6.99 5.95 -7.46
C LEU A 108 6.73 7.18 -8.31
N GLN A 109 7.75 7.64 -9.03
CA GLN A 109 7.62 8.74 -9.97
C GLN A 109 8.04 8.29 -11.37
N TYR A 110 7.19 8.55 -12.36
CA TYR A 110 7.51 8.29 -13.75
C TYR A 110 6.77 9.26 -14.67
N THR A 111 7.35 9.50 -15.84
CA THR A 111 6.77 10.35 -16.88
C THR A 111 6.48 9.51 -18.12
N LEU A 112 5.26 9.67 -18.65
CA LEU A 112 4.87 9.18 -19.95
C LEU A 112 5.00 10.31 -20.97
N PHE A 113 5.85 10.11 -21.96
CA PHE A 113 6.00 11.04 -23.09
C PHE A 113 5.25 10.48 -24.28
N PHE A 114 4.37 11.29 -24.87
CA PHE A 114 3.67 10.97 -26.11
C PHE A 114 4.08 11.97 -27.18
N HIS A 115 4.56 11.44 -28.30
CA HIS A 115 5.00 12.24 -29.43
C HIS A 115 4.15 11.93 -30.65
N LYS A 116 3.42 12.92 -31.15
CA LYS A 116 2.59 12.77 -32.33
C LYS A 116 3.43 12.84 -33.61
N GLN A 117 3.24 11.86 -34.48
CA GLN A 117 3.90 11.76 -35.77
C GLN A 117 2.86 11.59 -36.87
N LYS A 118 2.36 12.71 -37.41
CA LYS A 118 1.31 12.73 -38.46
C LYS A 118 0.07 11.90 -38.07
N SER A 119 0.04 10.61 -38.46
CA SER A 119 -1.07 9.68 -38.23
C SER A 119 -0.84 8.67 -37.09
N SER A 120 0.30 8.72 -36.40
CA SER A 120 0.62 7.86 -35.26
C SER A 120 1.02 8.67 -34.03
N VAL A 121 1.00 8.02 -32.87
CA VAL A 121 1.57 8.53 -31.62
C VAL A 121 2.54 7.47 -31.12
N SER A 122 3.78 7.86 -30.87
CA SER A 122 4.73 7.03 -30.14
C SER A 122 4.70 7.40 -28.66
N SER A 123 5.09 6.44 -27.80
CA SER A 123 5.19 6.69 -26.37
C SER A 123 6.53 6.24 -25.81
N LYS A 124 7.02 6.95 -24.79
CA LYS A 124 8.23 6.62 -24.04
C LYS A 124 7.92 6.75 -22.54
N VAL A 125 8.37 5.76 -21.78
CA VAL A 125 8.30 5.79 -20.31
C VAL A 125 9.67 6.16 -19.76
N VAL A 126 9.71 7.06 -18.78
CA VAL A 126 10.92 7.35 -17.99
C VAL A 126 10.56 7.24 -16.52
N ILE A 127 11.21 6.32 -15.81
CA ILE A 127 11.07 6.20 -14.36
C ILE A 127 12.15 7.05 -13.70
N ASP A 128 11.74 7.92 -12.78
CA ASP A 128 12.67 8.69 -11.97
C ASP A 128 13.12 7.84 -10.77
N ARG A 129 14.27 7.19 -10.92
CA ARG A 129 14.84 6.33 -9.86
C ARG A 129 15.31 7.10 -8.64
N GLN A 130 15.60 8.41 -8.76
CA GLN A 130 16.04 9.22 -7.62
C GLN A 130 14.86 9.68 -6.78
N ALA A 131 13.74 10.02 -7.43
CA ALA A 131 12.49 10.36 -6.76
C ALA A 131 11.70 9.11 -6.31
N SER A 132 12.01 7.93 -6.85
CA SER A 132 11.35 6.68 -6.47
C SER A 132 12.09 5.96 -5.34
N THR A 133 11.35 5.48 -4.34
CA THR A 133 11.93 4.81 -3.16
C THR A 133 11.80 3.29 -3.20
N PHE A 134 11.51 2.72 -4.38
CA PHE A 134 11.41 1.27 -4.57
C PHE A 134 12.80 0.64 -4.60
N GLU A 135 12.91 -0.59 -4.10
CA GLU A 135 14.15 -1.37 -4.22
C GLU A 135 14.44 -1.72 -5.69
N GLU A 136 15.74 -1.79 -6.02
CA GLU A 136 16.23 -1.99 -7.40
C GLU A 136 15.58 -3.18 -8.13
N GLN A 137 15.34 -4.28 -7.40
CA GLN A 137 14.72 -5.50 -7.92
C GLN A 137 13.30 -5.32 -8.49
N TYR A 138 12.62 -4.20 -8.19
CA TYR A 138 11.23 -3.97 -8.64
C TYR A 138 11.14 -3.13 -9.92
N PHE A 139 12.22 -2.48 -10.37
CA PHE A 139 12.13 -1.56 -11.49
C PHE A 139 11.79 -2.23 -12.82
N ASP A 140 12.15 -3.49 -13.03
CA ASP A 140 11.79 -4.23 -14.25
C ASP A 140 10.27 -4.43 -14.36
N VAL A 141 9.64 -4.84 -13.25
CA VAL A 141 8.18 -5.02 -13.17
C VAL A 141 7.47 -3.66 -13.29
N ILE A 142 7.98 -2.63 -12.61
CA ILE A 142 7.44 -1.27 -12.70
C ILE A 142 7.52 -0.77 -14.15
N LEU A 143 8.64 -0.98 -14.83
CA LEU A 143 8.82 -0.61 -16.24
C LEU A 143 7.84 -1.34 -17.15
N GLN A 144 7.63 -2.64 -16.94
CA GLN A 144 6.64 -3.41 -17.70
C GLN A 144 5.22 -2.85 -17.50
N CYS A 145 4.84 -2.56 -16.25
CA CYS A 145 3.50 -2.07 -15.91
C CYS A 145 3.23 -0.66 -16.44
N THR A 146 4.17 0.26 -16.26
CA THR A 146 4.09 1.63 -16.79
C THR A 146 4.10 1.64 -18.32
N THR A 147 4.84 0.75 -18.98
CA THR A 147 4.81 0.59 -20.44
C THR A 147 3.45 0.11 -20.93
N LYS A 148 2.84 -0.85 -20.22
CA LYS A 148 1.50 -1.33 -20.54
C LYS A 148 0.44 -0.23 -20.42
N GLN A 149 0.52 0.58 -19.37
CA GLN A 149 -0.37 1.73 -19.18
C GLN A 149 -0.16 2.78 -20.28
N SER A 150 1.10 3.09 -20.61
CA SER A 150 1.46 3.99 -21.71
C SER A 150 0.81 3.56 -23.02
N ALA A 151 0.92 2.29 -23.38
CA ALA A 151 0.31 1.74 -24.59
C ALA A 151 -1.23 1.84 -24.57
N ALA A 152 -1.86 1.65 -23.40
CA ALA A 152 -3.31 1.76 -23.25
C ALA A 152 -3.84 3.19 -23.40
N LEU A 153 -3.01 4.21 -23.12
CA LEU A 153 -3.37 5.62 -23.27
C LEU A 153 -3.27 6.13 -24.72
N ILE A 154 -2.45 5.50 -25.57
CA ILE A 154 -2.20 5.95 -26.96
C ILE A 154 -3.51 6.27 -27.74
N PRO A 155 -4.54 5.41 -27.75
CA PRO A 155 -5.77 5.69 -28.50
C PRO A 155 -6.50 6.94 -28.01
N ASP A 156 -6.45 7.23 -26.72
CA ASP A 156 -7.10 8.42 -26.16
C ASP A 156 -6.26 9.68 -26.41
N ILE A 157 -4.93 9.59 -26.32
CA ILE A 157 -4.02 10.68 -26.73
C ILE A 157 -4.23 11.05 -28.20
N MET A 158 -4.38 10.05 -29.08
CA MET A 158 -4.72 10.30 -30.49
C MET A 158 -6.04 11.06 -30.66
N LYS A 159 -7.06 10.76 -29.85
CA LYS A 159 -8.34 11.49 -29.87
C LYS A 159 -8.23 12.90 -29.27
N CYS A 160 -7.32 13.11 -28.33
CA CYS A 160 -7.12 14.39 -27.65
C CYS A 160 -6.40 15.40 -28.52
N THR A 161 -5.49 14.95 -29.39
CA THR A 161 -4.76 15.79 -30.35
C THR A 161 -5.57 16.15 -31.62
N ALA A 162 -6.89 15.93 -31.60
CA ALA A 162 -7.80 16.33 -32.67
C ALA A 162 -8.09 17.85 -32.59
N PRO A 163 -8.29 18.55 -33.73
CA PRO A 163 -8.56 19.99 -33.74
C PRO A 163 -9.77 20.38 -32.88
N GLY A 164 -9.67 21.52 -32.18
CA GLY A 164 -10.78 22.11 -31.41
C GLY A 164 -11.01 21.53 -30.02
N LYS A 165 -10.19 20.57 -29.57
CA LYS A 165 -10.22 20.06 -28.19
C LYS A 165 -9.20 20.76 -27.31
N ASN A 166 -9.55 20.99 -26.05
CA ASN A 166 -8.56 21.25 -25.03
C ASN A 166 -7.79 19.95 -24.76
N ILE A 167 -6.54 19.88 -25.25
CA ILE A 167 -5.69 18.70 -25.14
C ILE A 167 -5.48 18.35 -23.66
N VAL A 168 -5.24 19.35 -22.81
CA VAL A 168 -4.98 19.15 -21.38
C VAL A 168 -6.17 18.48 -20.70
N ASP A 169 -7.37 19.03 -20.84
CA ASP A 169 -8.58 18.47 -20.22
C ASP A 169 -8.85 17.04 -20.71
N CYS A 170 -8.70 16.82 -22.02
CA CYS A 170 -8.91 15.51 -22.62
C CYS A 170 -7.91 14.46 -22.11
N VAL A 171 -6.62 14.83 -22.01
CA VAL A 171 -5.57 13.94 -21.49
C VAL A 171 -5.79 13.67 -20.00
N LEU A 172 -6.16 14.68 -19.21
CA LEU A 172 -6.49 14.48 -17.80
C LEU A 172 -7.64 13.50 -17.64
N ASP A 173 -8.71 13.64 -18.43
CA ASP A 173 -9.86 12.74 -18.36
C ASP A 173 -9.50 11.30 -18.79
N ALA A 174 -8.61 11.15 -19.78
CA ALA A 174 -8.10 9.84 -20.22
C ALA A 174 -7.20 9.18 -19.16
N ALA A 175 -6.23 9.92 -18.62
CA ALA A 175 -5.32 9.46 -17.57
C ALA A 175 -6.11 9.08 -16.31
N PHE A 176 -7.09 9.89 -15.93
CA PHE A 176 -8.00 9.64 -14.82
C PHE A 176 -8.87 8.40 -15.07
N GLY A 177 -9.43 8.23 -16.28
CA GLY A 177 -10.23 7.04 -16.62
C GLY A 177 -9.44 5.73 -16.57
N GLN A 178 -8.14 5.78 -16.84
CA GLN A 178 -7.22 4.64 -16.79
C GLN A 178 -6.62 4.39 -15.40
N SER A 179 -6.86 5.24 -14.39
CA SER A 179 -6.41 4.96 -13.01
C SER A 179 -7.04 3.68 -12.44
N ALA A 180 -8.17 3.23 -13.00
CA ALA A 180 -8.76 1.92 -12.71
C ALA A 180 -7.93 0.71 -13.23
N ASN A 181 -7.02 0.91 -14.17
CA ASN A 181 -6.06 -0.08 -14.70
C ASN A 181 -4.65 0.11 -14.08
N ASP A 182 -4.64 0.48 -12.80
CA ASP A 182 -3.50 1.09 -12.13
C ASP A 182 -2.18 0.34 -12.34
N VAL A 183 -1.10 1.10 -12.58
CA VAL A 183 0.29 0.59 -12.52
C VAL A 183 0.51 -0.13 -11.20
N VAL A 184 -0.12 0.36 -10.13
CA VAL A 184 -0.14 -0.28 -8.81
C VAL A 184 -0.72 -1.67 -8.87
N SER A 185 -1.93 -1.83 -9.41
CA SER A 185 -2.58 -3.14 -9.53
C SER A 185 -1.75 -4.09 -10.39
N CYS A 186 -1.11 -3.58 -11.44
CA CYS A 186 -0.18 -4.35 -12.26
C CYS A 186 1.07 -4.77 -11.49
N VAL A 187 1.69 -3.84 -10.75
CA VAL A 187 2.89 -4.09 -9.95
C VAL A 187 2.60 -5.08 -8.82
N LEU A 188 1.44 -4.98 -8.17
CA LEU A 188 0.97 -5.92 -7.16
C LEU A 188 0.66 -7.30 -7.76
N ALA A 189 0.00 -7.37 -8.93
CA ALA A 189 -0.36 -8.65 -9.55
C ALA A 189 0.83 -9.41 -10.15
N ASN A 190 1.85 -8.70 -10.67
CA ASN A 190 3.09 -9.32 -11.16
C ASN A 190 4.10 -9.57 -10.04
N ASN A 191 3.73 -9.22 -8.81
CA ASN A 191 4.57 -9.39 -7.65
C ASN A 191 3.75 -10.06 -6.55
N GLU A 192 3.69 -11.40 -6.62
CA GLU A 192 3.22 -12.27 -5.54
C GLU A 192 3.90 -11.95 -4.18
N GLN A 193 4.95 -11.11 -4.16
CA GLN A 193 5.65 -10.62 -2.96
C GLN A 193 5.31 -9.19 -2.51
N LEU A 194 4.57 -8.38 -3.29
CA LEU A 194 4.13 -7.03 -2.82
C LEU A 194 2.80 -7.04 -2.07
N GLU A 195 1.92 -8.00 -2.35
CA GLU A 195 0.76 -8.28 -1.47
C GLU A 195 1.21 -8.71 -0.06
N ASN A 196 2.48 -9.07 0.11
CA ASN A 196 3.04 -9.56 1.36
C ASN A 196 4.00 -8.59 2.08
N ARG A 197 4.00 -7.28 1.77
CA ARG A 197 4.67 -6.29 2.65
C ARG A 197 3.78 -5.87 3.81
N GLY A 198 3.44 -6.87 4.61
CA GLY A 198 3.01 -6.74 5.99
C GLY A 198 4.15 -6.19 6.86
N VAL A 199 3.80 -5.57 7.97
CA VAL A 199 4.75 -5.24 9.04
C VAL A 199 5.48 -6.51 9.45
N TYR A 200 6.79 -6.50 9.61
CA TYR A 200 7.52 -7.68 10.12
C TYR A 200 7.98 -7.42 11.55
N TRP A 201 7.83 -8.45 12.39
CA TRP A 201 8.32 -8.45 13.75
C TRP A 201 9.64 -9.20 13.82
N ARG A 202 10.68 -8.50 14.30
CA ARG A 202 11.91 -9.13 14.75
C ARG A 202 11.68 -9.61 16.18
N ILE A 203 11.76 -10.92 16.39
CA ILE A 203 11.59 -11.57 17.69
C ILE A 203 12.94 -12.09 18.14
N PHE A 204 13.38 -11.67 19.33
CA PHE A 204 14.62 -12.14 19.94
C PHE A 204 14.33 -13.30 20.88
N LEU A 205 15.04 -14.41 20.72
CA LEU A 205 14.90 -15.59 21.55
C LEU A 205 15.85 -15.48 22.75
N LYS A 206 15.29 -15.53 23.96
CA LYS A 206 16.07 -15.38 25.20
C LYS A 206 15.74 -16.50 26.19
N PRO A 207 16.49 -17.60 26.23
CA PRO A 207 16.42 -18.52 27.35
C PRO A 207 17.00 -17.83 28.60
N GLN A 208 16.23 -17.82 29.69
CA GLN A 208 16.65 -17.34 31.00
C GLN A 208 16.69 -18.52 31.96
N GLY A 209 17.89 -18.93 32.35
CA GLY A 209 18.14 -20.18 33.08
C GLY A 209 18.69 -21.28 32.15
N MET A 210 18.70 -22.52 32.63
CA MET A 210 19.29 -23.65 31.91
C MET A 210 18.23 -24.36 31.05
N GLY A 211 18.19 -24.00 29.77
CA GLY A 211 17.30 -24.58 28.77
C GLY A 211 17.54 -23.97 27.40
N PHE A 212 16.79 -24.44 26.40
CA PHE A 212 16.83 -23.90 25.05
C PHE A 212 15.44 -23.61 24.51
N VAL A 213 15.41 -22.71 23.53
CA VAL A 213 14.20 -22.19 22.92
C VAL A 213 14.25 -22.46 21.42
N SER A 214 13.14 -22.92 20.87
CA SER A 214 12.91 -22.92 19.44
C SER A 214 11.61 -22.22 19.06
N ALA A 215 11.58 -21.67 17.85
CA ALA A 215 10.43 -21.01 17.28
C ALA A 215 10.28 -21.39 15.82
N LYS A 216 9.05 -21.75 15.44
CA LYS A 216 8.68 -22.12 14.07
C LYS A 216 7.52 -21.25 13.60
N PRO A 217 7.75 -20.37 12.62
CA PRO A 217 6.66 -19.67 11.95
C PRO A 217 5.70 -20.66 11.28
N PHE A 218 4.40 -20.38 11.35
CA PHE A 218 3.38 -21.22 10.72
C PHE A 218 3.62 -21.31 9.20
N GLY A 219 3.64 -22.54 8.68
CA GLY A 219 3.93 -22.81 7.26
C GLY A 219 5.42 -22.80 6.89
N SER A 220 6.33 -22.45 7.81
CA SER A 220 7.77 -22.56 7.58
C SER A 220 8.23 -24.02 7.67
N LYS A 221 9.15 -24.42 6.80
CA LYS A 221 9.91 -25.67 6.96
C LYS A 221 11.05 -25.51 7.97
N ASP A 222 11.55 -24.28 8.13
CA ASP A 222 12.69 -23.95 8.96
C ASP A 222 12.24 -23.56 10.37
N GLU A 223 12.97 -24.06 11.37
CA GLU A 223 12.81 -23.79 12.79
C GLU A 223 14.06 -23.05 13.30
N CYS A 224 13.87 -21.91 13.95
CA CYS A 224 14.95 -21.16 14.58
C CYS A 224 15.13 -21.69 16.00
N SER A 225 16.31 -22.22 16.33
CA SER A 225 16.63 -22.78 17.65
C SER A 225 17.88 -22.16 18.24
N THR A 226 17.88 -21.89 19.54
CA THR A 226 19.08 -21.42 20.25
C THR A 226 20.19 -22.48 20.29
N THR A 227 19.86 -23.77 20.13
CA THR A 227 20.86 -24.85 20.02
C THR A 227 21.68 -24.78 18.74
N THR A 228 21.14 -24.17 17.67
CA THR A 228 21.83 -23.96 16.39
C THR A 228 22.46 -22.57 16.29
N GLY A 229 22.47 -21.79 17.38
CA GLY A 229 22.99 -20.42 17.41
C GLY A 229 21.99 -19.36 16.92
N CYS A 230 20.72 -19.71 16.68
CA CYS A 230 19.71 -18.75 16.29
C CYS A 230 19.32 -17.85 17.47
N THR A 231 19.55 -16.55 17.36
CA THR A 231 19.28 -15.56 18.43
C THR A 231 18.02 -14.73 18.17
N HIS A 232 17.59 -14.67 16.92
CA HIS A 232 16.38 -13.95 16.52
C HIS A 232 15.86 -14.49 15.19
N PHE A 233 14.59 -14.22 14.91
CA PHE A 233 13.98 -14.45 13.60
C PHE A 233 13.05 -13.29 13.23
N VAL A 234 12.68 -13.22 11.96
CA VAL A 234 11.77 -12.20 11.42
C VAL A 234 10.51 -12.89 10.93
N ILE A 235 9.34 -12.39 11.35
CA ILE A 235 8.04 -12.93 10.95
C ILE A 235 7.09 -11.83 10.48
N PRO A 236 6.25 -12.05 9.44
CA PRO A 236 5.22 -11.09 9.10
C PRO A 236 4.18 -10.94 10.22
N SER A 237 3.62 -9.74 10.37
CA SER A 237 2.54 -9.42 11.31
C SER A 237 1.29 -10.19 10.93
N GLY A 238 0.51 -10.58 11.93
CA GLY A 238 -0.66 -11.44 11.73
C GLY A 238 -0.33 -12.93 11.58
N TYR A 239 0.93 -13.31 11.34
CA TYR A 239 1.31 -14.72 11.27
C TYR A 239 1.49 -15.33 12.66
N LYS A 240 1.03 -16.57 12.79
CA LYS A 240 1.16 -17.38 14.00
C LYS A 240 2.57 -17.97 14.07
N ILE A 241 3.16 -17.96 15.27
CA ILE A 241 4.35 -18.76 15.60
C ILE A 241 3.98 -19.85 16.59
N THR A 242 4.66 -20.98 16.47
CA THR A 242 4.74 -22.00 17.51
C THR A 242 6.10 -21.90 18.19
N ILE A 243 6.11 -21.75 19.50
CA ILE A 243 7.31 -21.62 20.33
C ILE A 243 7.41 -22.83 21.24
N LYS A 244 8.63 -23.30 21.48
CA LYS A 244 8.90 -24.47 22.32
C LYS A 244 10.10 -24.23 23.23
N ALA A 245 9.92 -24.54 24.51
CA ALA A 245 10.95 -24.47 25.54
C ALA A 245 11.30 -25.88 25.98
N THR A 246 12.59 -26.20 26.01
CA THR A 246 13.09 -27.49 26.51
C THR A 246 14.10 -27.23 27.62
N ALA A 247 13.78 -27.69 28.82
CA ALA A 247 14.64 -27.51 29.99
C ALA A 247 15.86 -28.45 29.91
N ALA A 248 16.99 -27.99 30.44
CA ALA A 248 18.15 -28.87 30.64
C ALA A 248 17.89 -29.87 31.78
N PRO A 249 18.64 -30.98 31.88
CA PRO A 249 18.52 -31.91 33.00
C PRO A 249 18.59 -31.20 34.37
N GLY A 250 17.67 -31.58 35.28
CA GLY A 250 17.54 -30.99 36.62
C GLY A 250 16.92 -29.59 36.65
N HIS A 251 16.30 -29.16 35.56
CA HIS A 251 15.57 -27.89 35.45
C HIS A 251 14.18 -28.13 34.87
N LYS A 252 13.27 -27.21 35.16
CA LYS A 252 11.92 -27.16 34.61
C LYS A 252 11.67 -25.83 33.92
N PHE A 253 10.81 -25.86 32.91
CA PHE A 253 10.23 -24.66 32.32
C PHE A 253 9.17 -24.09 33.27
N GLU A 254 9.20 -22.78 33.51
CA GLU A 254 8.21 -22.10 34.35
C GLU A 254 7.15 -21.37 33.52
N TYR A 255 7.59 -20.47 32.63
CA TYR A 255 6.69 -19.69 31.79
C TYR A 255 7.39 -18.98 30.62
N TRP A 256 6.58 -18.59 29.64
CA TRP A 256 6.94 -17.68 28.57
C TRP A 256 6.62 -16.25 28.96
N GLN A 257 7.53 -15.33 28.64
CA GLN A 257 7.30 -13.90 28.75
C GLN A 257 7.49 -13.25 27.38
N TYR A 258 6.55 -12.39 26.99
CA TYR A 258 6.65 -11.62 25.76
C TYR A 258 6.48 -10.13 26.05
N LYS A 259 7.49 -9.34 25.69
CA LYS A 259 7.53 -7.89 25.96
C LYS A 259 7.26 -7.54 27.43
N GLY A 260 7.82 -8.31 28.35
CA GLY A 260 7.66 -8.10 29.79
C GLY A 260 6.38 -8.70 30.40
N ASN A 261 5.42 -9.14 29.60
CA ASN A 261 4.18 -9.74 30.08
C ASN A 261 4.23 -11.27 30.05
N LEU A 262 3.60 -11.91 31.04
CA LEU A 262 3.37 -13.35 31.03
C LEU A 262 2.57 -13.73 29.77
N LEU A 263 3.13 -14.61 28.94
CA LEU A 263 2.52 -15.05 27.69
C LEU A 263 1.80 -16.40 27.85
N SER A 264 2.48 -17.39 28.44
CA SER A 264 1.93 -18.75 28.62
C SER A 264 2.68 -19.52 29.70
N LEU A 265 2.01 -20.49 30.34
CA LEU A 265 2.60 -21.48 31.24
C LEU A 265 2.90 -22.81 30.54
N ASP A 266 2.42 -22.99 29.30
CA ASP A 266 2.68 -24.19 28.52
C ASP A 266 4.05 -24.09 27.83
N SER A 267 4.85 -25.16 27.93
CA SER A 267 6.20 -25.20 27.34
C SER A 267 6.18 -25.14 25.81
N GLU A 268 5.07 -25.54 25.19
CA GLU A 268 4.79 -25.35 23.77
C GLU A 268 3.52 -24.51 23.61
N TYR A 269 3.63 -23.38 22.90
CA TYR A 269 2.52 -22.44 22.75
C TYR A 269 2.50 -21.82 21.36
N SER A 270 1.31 -21.49 20.85
CA SER A 270 1.17 -20.85 19.56
C SER A 270 0.40 -19.53 19.66
N PHE A 271 0.99 -18.45 19.14
CA PHE A 271 0.40 -17.12 19.20
C PHE A 271 0.78 -16.24 18.01
N VAL A 272 0.11 -15.10 17.88
CA VAL A 272 0.42 -14.08 16.87
C VAL A 272 1.11 -12.91 17.58
N PRO A 273 2.39 -12.62 17.29
CA PRO A 273 3.07 -11.47 17.88
C PRO A 273 2.42 -10.15 17.44
N SER A 274 2.18 -9.24 18.39
CA SER A 274 1.56 -7.93 18.14
C SER A 274 2.56 -6.80 17.83
N ALA A 275 3.85 -7.05 18.04
CA ALA A 275 4.98 -6.14 17.78
C ALA A 275 6.27 -6.96 17.66
N GLY A 276 7.42 -6.33 17.41
CA GLY A 276 8.73 -6.92 17.65
C GLY A 276 9.10 -6.86 19.14
N GLY A 277 10.01 -7.73 19.59
CA GLY A 277 10.46 -7.72 20.98
C GLY A 277 11.11 -9.01 21.46
N ASP A 278 11.36 -9.05 22.75
CA ASP A 278 11.96 -10.18 23.44
C ASP A 278 10.90 -11.23 23.76
N LEU A 279 11.20 -12.48 23.37
CA LEU A 279 10.52 -13.68 23.79
C LEU A 279 11.44 -14.45 24.74
N VAL A 280 11.08 -14.46 26.02
CA VAL A 280 11.90 -15.03 27.10
C VAL A 280 11.26 -16.32 27.61
N ALA A 281 12.01 -17.43 27.62
CA ALA A 281 11.63 -18.63 28.35
C ALA A 281 12.31 -18.63 29.71
N HIS A 282 11.54 -18.72 30.79
CA HIS A 282 12.07 -18.81 32.14
C HIS A 282 12.20 -20.27 32.57
N PHE A 283 13.38 -20.64 33.02
CA PHE A 283 13.69 -21.97 33.54
C PHE A 283 14.21 -21.86 34.97
N ALA A 284 13.76 -22.75 35.84
CA ALA A 284 14.22 -22.87 37.21
C ALA A 284 14.78 -24.26 37.47
N LYS A 285 15.67 -24.36 38.45
CA LYS A 285 16.11 -25.66 38.96
C LYS A 285 14.91 -26.39 39.58
N GLU A 286 14.82 -27.70 39.35
CA GLU A 286 13.83 -28.55 40.02
C GLU A 286 14.08 -28.69 41.53
#